data_AF-A0A8H7ZP71-F1
#
_entry.id   AF-A0A8H7ZP71-F1
#
_cell.length_a   1.000
_cell.length_b   1.000
_cell.length_c   1.000
_cell.angle_alpha   90.00
_cell.angle_beta   90.00
_cell.angle_gamma   90.00
#
_symmetry.space_group_name_H-M   'P 1'
#
loop_
_entity.id
_entity.type
_entity.pdbx_description
1 polymer ?
#
loop_
_entity_poly.entity_id
_entity_poly.type
_entity_poly.pdbx_seq_one_letter_code
_entity_poly.pdbx_strand_id
1 'polypeptide(L)'
;MLEKLSEAGCEVDPERFISCVTCEAQRGGGFHVIDGVSLCENRVHNKRMMEEALVHELMHAYDYCRYKVDWSNLYHHACAE
;
A
#
# COMPACT_ATOMS: atom_id res chain seq x y z
N MET A 1 -5.49 -2.04 -11.17
CA MET A 1 -5.48 -1.53 -9.77
C MET A 1 -5.39 -0.02 -9.72
N LEU A 2 -4.36 0.64 -10.27
CA LEU A 2 -4.25 2.11 -10.21
C LEU A 2 -5.47 2.85 -10.78
N GLU A 3 -6.02 2.40 -11.91
CA GLU A 3 -7.30 2.90 -12.44
C GLU A 3 -8.45 2.77 -11.42
N LYS A 4 -8.53 1.65 -10.70
CA LYS A 4 -9.56 1.40 -9.69
C LYS A 4 -9.40 2.27 -8.45
N LEU A 5 -8.18 2.64 -8.09
CA LEU A 5 -7.93 3.65 -7.05
C LEU A 5 -8.44 5.02 -7.48
N SER A 6 -8.21 5.40 -8.74
CA SER A 6 -8.74 6.66 -9.29
C SER A 6 -10.27 6.67 -9.32
N GLU A 7 -10.90 5.59 -9.78
CA GLU A 7 -12.37 5.43 -9.73
C GLU A 7 -12.93 5.44 -8.31
N ALA A 8 -12.17 4.93 -7.32
CA ALA A 8 -12.54 4.95 -5.90
C ALA A 8 -12.37 6.34 -5.25
N GLY A 9 -11.83 7.33 -5.98
CA GLY A 9 -11.73 8.72 -5.55
C GLY A 9 -10.39 9.12 -4.93
N CYS A 10 -9.31 8.39 -5.20
CA CYS A 10 -7.96 8.84 -4.90
C CYS A 10 -7.30 9.48 -6.12
N GLU A 11 -6.51 10.53 -5.90
CA GLU A 11 -5.57 11.03 -6.89
C GLU A 11 -4.31 10.16 -6.83
N VAL A 12 -3.96 9.54 -7.95
CA VAL A 12 -2.85 8.59 -8.04
C VAL A 12 -1.93 9.04 -9.15
N ASP A 13 -0.69 9.40 -8.81
CA ASP A 13 0.39 9.63 -9.76
C ASP A 13 1.07 8.29 -10.08
N PRO A 14 0.87 7.69 -11.28
CA PRO A 14 1.38 6.36 -11.58
C PRO A 14 2.91 6.26 -11.51
N GLU A 15 3.64 7.36 -11.69
CA GLU A 15 5.10 7.35 -11.66
C GLU A 15 5.67 7.39 -10.24
N ARG A 16 4.87 7.82 -9.26
CA ARG A 16 5.32 8.04 -7.87
C ARG A 16 4.58 7.21 -6.84
N PHE A 17 3.42 6.68 -7.18
CA PHE A 17 2.54 5.98 -6.23
C PHE A 17 3.12 4.66 -5.73
N ILE A 18 4.02 4.04 -6.48
CA ILE A 18 4.72 2.83 -6.07
C ILE A 18 6.22 3.14 -6.05
N SER A 19 6.84 2.99 -4.88
CA SER A 19 8.27 3.20 -4.70
C SER A 19 8.93 1.97 -4.09
N CYS A 20 10.19 1.74 -4.45
CA CYS A 20 11.06 0.76 -3.79
C CYS A 20 12.00 1.52 -2.86
N VAL A 21 12.08 1.08 -1.61
CA VAL A 21 12.89 1.73 -0.57
C VAL A 21 13.65 0.68 0.24
N THR A 22 14.77 1.09 0.82
CA THR A 22 15.43 0.29 1.85
C THR A 22 14.71 0.50 3.20
N CYS A 23 14.29 -0.59 3.84
CA CYS A 23 13.56 -0.56 5.12
C CYS A 23 14.39 -1.11 6.27
N GLU A 24 14.35 -0.42 7.42
CA GLU A 24 14.92 -0.93 8.67
C GLU A 24 14.05 -2.03 9.28
N ALA A 25 12.73 -1.87 9.27
CA ALA A 25 11.76 -2.84 9.78
C ALA A 25 11.74 -4.16 8.98
N GLN A 26 11.40 -5.27 9.64
CA GLN A 26 11.14 -6.55 8.98
C GLN A 26 9.72 -6.60 8.39
N ARG A 27 9.50 -5.87 7.29
CA ARG A 27 8.23 -5.88 6.53
C ARG A 27 8.48 -5.92 5.03
N GLY A 28 7.54 -6.44 4.25
CA GLY A 28 7.62 -6.51 2.78
C GLY A 28 7.28 -5.20 2.08
N GLY A 29 6.42 -4.38 2.69
CA GLY A 29 5.99 -3.09 2.18
C GLY A 29 5.21 -2.26 3.20
N GLY A 30 4.57 -1.20 2.73
CA GLY A 30 3.63 -0.38 3.50
C GLY A 30 2.87 0.61 2.61
N PHE A 31 1.64 0.94 2.99
CA PHE A 31 0.86 2.04 2.43
C PHE A 31 0.85 3.25 3.37
N HIS A 32 1.03 4.45 2.79
CA HIS A 32 0.81 5.71 3.46
C HIS A 32 0.05 6.67 2.54
N VAL A 33 -0.87 7.46 3.12
CA VAL A 33 -1.79 8.33 2.35
C VAL A 33 -1.04 9.33 1.47
N ILE A 34 0.11 9.83 1.92
CA ILE A 34 0.90 10.84 1.19
C ILE A 34 1.90 10.19 0.23
N ASP A 35 2.57 9.12 0.69
CA ASP A 35 3.71 8.53 -0.02
C ASP A 35 3.31 7.39 -0.97
N GLY A 36 2.06 6.94 -0.90
CA GLY A 36 1.57 5.79 -1.66
C GLY A 36 2.07 4.46 -1.10
N VAL A 37 2.33 3.52 -1.99
CA VAL A 37 2.84 2.18 -1.69
C VAL A 37 4.36 2.18 -1.72
N SER A 38 4.97 1.71 -0.64
CA SER A 38 6.40 1.47 -0.53
C SER A 38 6.69 -0.03 -0.45
N LEU A 39 7.58 -0.54 -1.30
CA LEU A 39 8.10 -1.91 -1.22
C LEU A 39 9.50 -1.90 -0.60
N CYS A 40 9.72 -2.78 0.38
CA CYS A 40 10.99 -2.90 1.07
C CYS A 40 11.95 -3.82 0.28
N GLU A 41 12.74 -3.24 -0.62
CA GLU A 41 13.57 -4.00 -1.58
C GLU A 41 14.56 -4.96 -0.88
N ASN A 42 15.05 -4.58 0.30
CA ASN A 42 15.99 -5.36 1.10
C ASN A 42 15.32 -6.48 1.91
N ARG A 43 13.99 -6.59 1.84
CA ARG A 43 13.17 -7.57 2.58
C ARG A 43 12.38 -8.50 1.65
N VAL A 44 12.29 -8.19 0.37
CA VAL A 44 11.58 -8.99 -0.63
C VAL A 44 12.57 -9.91 -1.35
N HIS A 45 12.46 -11.22 -1.13
CA HIS A 45 13.47 -12.19 -1.58
C HIS A 45 13.16 -12.86 -2.92
N ASN A 46 11.92 -12.77 -3.39
CA ASN A 46 11.50 -13.38 -4.65
C ASN A 46 10.29 -12.65 -5.22
N LYS A 47 10.01 -12.93 -6.50
CA LYS A 47 8.89 -12.33 -7.24
C LYS A 47 7.54 -12.56 -6.55
N ARG A 48 7.28 -13.75 -6.03
CA ARG A 48 5.99 -14.05 -5.37
C ARG A 48 5.78 -13.16 -4.14
N MET A 49 6.81 -13.04 -3.30
CA MET A 49 6.76 -12.17 -2.12
C MET A 49 6.58 -10.69 -2.50
N MET A 50 7.19 -10.25 -3.62
CA MET A 50 6.99 -8.91 -4.16
C MET A 50 5.53 -8.69 -4.57
N GLU A 51 4.95 -9.64 -5.30
CA GLU A 51 3.56 -9.58 -5.79
C GLU A 51 2.57 -9.58 -4.62
N GLU A 52 2.78 -10.45 -3.62
CA GLU A 52 1.96 -10.52 -2.40
C GLU A 52 2.00 -9.19 -1.63
N ALA A 53 3.19 -8.65 -1.36
CA ALA A 53 3.35 -7.38 -0.67
C ALA A 53 2.71 -6.22 -1.46
N LEU A 54 2.96 -6.15 -2.77
CA LEU A 54 2.38 -5.09 -3.60
C LEU A 54 0.85 -5.13 -3.62
N VAL A 55 0.25 -6.32 -3.75
CA VAL A 55 -1.21 -6.46 -3.73
C VAL A 55 -1.77 -6.10 -2.35
N HIS A 56 -1.14 -6.54 -1.26
CA HIS A 56 -1.52 -6.19 0.11
C HIS A 56 -1.63 -4.67 0.30
N GLU A 57 -0.55 -3.95 -0.03
CA GLU A 57 -0.54 -2.49 0.15
C GLU A 57 -1.46 -1.75 -0.83
N LEU A 58 -1.68 -2.29 -2.03
CA LEU A 58 -2.67 -1.74 -2.97
C LEU A 58 -4.11 -1.92 -2.48
N MET A 59 -4.40 -2.96 -1.71
CA MET A 59 -5.70 -3.14 -1.06
C MET A 59 -5.89 -2.11 0.05
N HIS A 60 -4.87 -1.86 0.88
CA HIS A 60 -4.89 -0.77 1.87
C HIS A 60 -5.16 0.59 1.22
N ALA A 61 -4.49 0.88 0.10
CA ALA A 61 -4.77 2.07 -0.69
C ALA A 61 -6.23 2.12 -1.15
N TYR A 62 -6.75 1.01 -1.70
CA TYR A 62 -8.13 0.95 -2.18
C TYR A 62 -9.14 1.16 -1.06
N ASP A 63 -8.92 0.57 0.11
CA ASP A 63 -9.82 0.71 1.25
C ASP A 63 -9.82 2.13 1.81
N TYR A 64 -8.66 2.79 1.84
CA TYR A 64 -8.58 4.21 2.12
C TYR A 64 -9.40 5.05 1.12
N CYS A 65 -9.26 4.78 -0.18
CA CYS A 65 -9.99 5.51 -1.22
C CYS A 65 -11.51 5.28 -1.10
N ARG A 66 -11.93 4.03 -1.00
CA ARG A 66 -13.33 3.62 -1.12
C ARG A 66 -14.10 3.73 0.19
N TYR A 67 -13.53 3.22 1.28
CA TYR A 67 -14.20 3.10 2.57
C TYR A 67 -13.79 4.16 3.58
N LYS A 68 -12.83 5.04 3.21
CA LYS A 68 -12.34 6.14 4.06
C LYS A 68 -11.82 5.62 5.40
N VAL A 69 -11.02 4.54 5.33
CA VAL A 69 -10.34 3.94 6.48
C VAL A 69 -9.55 5.01 7.25
N ASP A 70 -9.70 4.98 8.58
CA ASP A 70 -8.97 5.86 9.49
C ASP A 70 -7.84 5.03 10.12
N TRP A 71 -6.63 5.24 9.64
CA TRP A 71 -5.43 4.52 10.10
C TRP A 71 -5.02 4.85 11.54
N SER A 72 -5.63 5.88 12.16
CA SER A 72 -5.47 6.16 13.59
C SER A 72 -6.47 5.39 14.47
N ASN A 73 -7.50 4.80 13.87
CA ASN A 73 -8.47 3.96 14.56
C ASN A 73 -8.05 2.48 14.51
N LEU A 74 -7.74 1.93 15.68
CA LEU A 74 -7.26 0.54 15.82
C LEU A 74 -8.24 -0.51 15.29
N TYR A 75 -9.56 -0.26 15.36
CA TYR A 75 -10.54 -1.19 14.80
C TYR A 75 -10.51 -1.20 13.28
N HIS A 76 -10.37 -0.02 12.67
CA HIS A 76 -10.29 0.09 11.20
C HIS A 76 -8.98 -0.53 10.71
N HIS A 77 -7.87 -0.25 11.39
CA HIS A 77 -6.57 -0.86 11.09
C HIS A 77 -6.62 -2.38 11.20
N ALA A 78 -7.24 -2.93 12.25
CA ALA A 78 -7.35 -4.38 12.41
C ALA A 78 -8.29 -5.06 11.40
N CYS A 79 -9.25 -4.34 10.82
CA CYS A 79 -10.13 -4.88 9.78
C CYS A 79 -9.52 -4.80 8.37
N ALA A 80 -8.49 -3.98 8.17
CA ALA A 80 -7.84 -3.80 6.88
C ALA A 80 -6.67 -4.76 6.65
N GLU A 81 -6.01 -5.25 7.71
CA GLU A 81 -4.90 -6.22 7.67
C GLU A 81 -5.36 -7.69 7.54
#